data_AF-A0A815YCZ5-F1
#
_entry.id   AF-A0A815YCZ5-F1
#
_cell.length_a   1.000
_cell.length_b   1.000
_cell.length_c   1.000
_cell.angle_alpha   90.00
_cell.angle_beta   90.00
_cell.angle_gamma   90.00
#
_symmetry.space_group_name_H-M   'P 1'
#
loop_
_entity.id
_entity.type
_entity.pdbx_description
1 polymer ?
#
loop_
_entity_poly.entity_id
_entity_poly.type
_entity_poly.pdbx_seq_one_letter_code
_entity_poly.pdbx_strand_id
1 'polypeptide(L)'
;KQYHVNERIPIQYYELDSYWYYKQNNYTGEHGGIMLYEPRPDVFPNGIDGLQRDVLHTPLIVHHKYYLTDNLYQNTYRFVNGSVGGVSLPLDQTFFNKIFSQVKQWGVEILIQDWLSSVYEDMPESSWDVQTAREYHIHLAQGAKQAGVKIIYCMPLNPDIMETLENTQVHYMRVSDDYSENINQ
;
A
#
# COMPACT_ATOMS: atom_id res chain seq x y z
N LYS A 1 5.21 13.32 -17.43
CA LYS A 1 6.55 13.13 -18.04
C LYS A 1 7.09 14.35 -18.79
N GLN A 2 6.42 14.86 -19.83
CA GLN A 2 6.98 15.91 -20.69
C GLN A 2 7.57 17.13 -19.94
N TYR A 3 6.88 17.61 -18.90
CA TYR A 3 7.32 18.76 -18.11
C TYR A 3 8.74 18.60 -17.55
N HIS A 4 8.99 17.57 -16.74
CA HIS A 4 10.30 17.41 -16.09
C HIS A 4 11.41 17.11 -17.12
N VAL A 5 11.07 16.51 -18.26
CA VAL A 5 12.02 16.30 -19.37
C VAL A 5 12.42 17.63 -20.01
N ASN A 6 11.45 18.50 -20.29
CA ASN A 6 11.70 19.83 -20.86
C ASN A 6 12.54 20.70 -19.91
N GLU A 7 12.21 20.65 -18.61
CA GLU A 7 12.91 21.39 -17.56
C GLU A 7 14.22 20.71 -17.11
N ARG A 8 14.58 19.57 -17.70
CA ARG A 8 15.79 18.79 -17.39
C ARG A 8 15.90 18.41 -15.91
N ILE A 9 14.77 18.16 -15.27
CA ILE A 9 14.70 17.68 -13.89
C ILE A 9 14.90 16.15 -13.92
N PRO A 10 15.94 15.63 -13.25
CA PRO A 10 16.26 14.21 -13.24
C PRO A 10 15.34 13.45 -12.29
N ILE A 11 14.21 12.97 -12.81
CA ILE A 11 13.26 12.14 -12.06
C ILE A 11 13.71 10.68 -12.13
N GLN A 12 13.86 10.04 -10.97
CA GLN A 12 14.24 8.62 -10.84
C GLN A 12 13.04 7.71 -10.61
N TYR A 13 11.96 8.25 -10.06
CA TYR A 13 10.76 7.51 -9.71
C TYR A 13 9.52 8.31 -10.05
N TYR A 14 8.46 7.60 -10.44
CA TYR A 14 7.11 8.15 -10.45
C TYR A 14 6.29 7.49 -9.38
N GLU A 15 5.55 8.28 -8.63
CA GLU A 15 4.66 7.79 -7.60
C GLU A 15 3.22 7.81 -8.09
N LEU A 16 2.52 6.68 -7.91
CA LEU A 16 1.09 6.57 -8.07
C LEU A 16 0.49 6.45 -6.66
N ASP A 17 0.01 7.58 -6.15
CA ASP A 17 -0.63 7.66 -4.84
C ASP A 17 -2.03 6.99 -4.84
N SER A 18 -2.95 7.35 -3.95
CA SER A 18 -4.29 6.80 -3.88
C SER A 18 -5.13 7.02 -5.17
N TYR A 19 -6.30 6.36 -5.22
CA TYR A 19 -7.38 6.51 -6.21
C TYR A 19 -7.26 5.78 -7.57
N TRP A 20 -6.14 5.12 -7.87
CA TRP A 20 -6.04 4.33 -9.11
C TRP A 20 -6.53 2.88 -9.01
N TYR A 21 -6.78 2.38 -7.79
CA TYR A 21 -7.36 1.06 -7.52
C TYR A 21 -8.75 1.19 -6.86
N TYR A 22 -9.43 0.06 -6.65
CA TYR A 22 -10.77 0.04 -6.06
C TYR A 22 -10.69 0.09 -4.53
N LYS A 23 -11.17 1.18 -3.94
CA LYS A 23 -11.37 1.36 -2.50
C LYS A 23 -12.82 1.73 -2.19
N GLN A 24 -13.20 1.66 -0.92
CA GLN A 24 -14.50 2.22 -0.50
C GLN A 24 -14.56 3.69 -0.90
N ASN A 25 -15.71 4.05 -1.47
CA ASN A 25 -16.08 5.42 -1.75
C ASN A 25 -15.09 6.20 -2.64
N ASN A 26 -14.89 5.71 -3.86
CA ASN A 26 -14.12 6.42 -4.92
C ASN A 26 -14.63 7.84 -5.24
N TYR A 27 -15.70 8.33 -4.60
CA TYR A 27 -16.36 9.60 -4.83
C TYR A 27 -16.36 10.57 -3.64
N THR A 28 -16.02 10.13 -2.41
CA THR A 28 -16.13 10.95 -1.19
C THR A 28 -14.96 10.65 -0.24
N GLY A 29 -13.94 11.52 -0.27
CA GLY A 29 -12.89 11.63 0.76
C GLY A 29 -11.77 10.56 0.77
N GLU A 30 -10.76 10.81 1.60
CA GLU A 30 -9.56 9.96 1.81
C GLU A 30 -9.85 8.64 2.55
N HIS A 31 -10.96 8.58 3.29
CA HIS A 31 -11.29 7.45 4.16
C HIS A 31 -11.88 6.27 3.36
N GLY A 32 -11.33 5.07 3.61
CA GLY A 32 -11.70 3.83 2.92
C GLY A 32 -10.49 2.95 2.62
N GLY A 33 -10.59 1.66 2.94
CA GLY A 33 -9.57 0.64 2.64
C GLY A 33 -9.72 0.05 1.24
N ILE A 34 -8.79 -0.85 0.89
CA ILE A 34 -8.80 -1.55 -0.39
C ILE A 34 -9.97 -2.55 -0.43
N MET A 35 -10.76 -2.51 -1.51
CA MET A 35 -11.70 -3.58 -1.88
C MET A 35 -11.09 -4.53 -2.90
N LEU A 36 -10.35 -3.99 -3.87
CA LEU A 36 -9.64 -4.73 -4.91
C LEU A 36 -8.41 -3.91 -5.36
N TYR A 37 -7.22 -4.50 -5.26
CA TYR A 37 -5.95 -3.86 -5.59
C TYR A 37 -5.58 -4.11 -7.06
N GLU A 38 -6.43 -3.64 -7.97
CA GLU A 38 -6.24 -3.75 -9.42
C GLU A 38 -6.41 -2.37 -10.06
N PRO A 39 -5.65 -2.05 -11.13
CA PRO A 39 -5.77 -0.77 -11.80
C PRO A 39 -7.16 -0.60 -12.39
N ARG A 40 -7.76 0.55 -12.09
CA ARG A 40 -9.05 0.95 -12.63
C ARG A 40 -8.92 1.27 -14.13
N PRO A 41 -9.74 0.68 -15.01
CA PRO A 41 -9.64 0.91 -16.45
C PRO A 41 -10.05 2.33 -16.87
N ASP A 42 -10.81 3.05 -16.04
CA ASP A 42 -11.13 4.46 -16.29
C ASP A 42 -9.98 5.42 -15.91
N VAL A 43 -9.00 4.96 -15.13
CA VAL A 43 -7.76 5.70 -14.80
C VAL A 43 -6.60 5.24 -15.67
N PHE A 44 -6.43 3.91 -15.80
CA PHE A 44 -5.40 3.25 -16.61
C PHE A 44 -6.04 2.28 -17.60
N PRO A 45 -6.54 2.76 -18.77
CA PRO A 45 -7.25 1.94 -19.75
C PRO A 45 -6.46 0.74 -20.28
N ASN A 46 -5.13 0.86 -20.31
CA ASN A 46 -4.21 -0.18 -20.77
C ASN A 46 -3.41 -0.80 -19.62
N GLY A 47 -3.88 -0.66 -18.38
CA GLY A 47 -3.16 -1.10 -17.18
C GLY A 47 -1.91 -0.25 -16.88
N ILE A 48 -1.29 -0.53 -15.72
CA ILE A 48 -0.03 0.12 -15.31
C ILE A 48 1.14 -0.40 -16.15
N ASP A 49 1.08 -1.64 -16.63
CA ASP A 49 2.04 -2.19 -17.58
C ASP A 49 2.04 -1.40 -18.90
N GLY A 50 0.86 -0.99 -19.39
CA GLY A 50 0.76 -0.06 -20.52
C GLY A 50 1.37 1.31 -20.23
N LEU A 51 1.10 1.87 -19.05
CA LEU A 51 1.73 3.12 -18.61
C LEU A 51 3.26 3.01 -18.59
N GLN A 52 3.81 1.91 -18.06
CA GLN A 52 5.25 1.67 -18.02
C GLN A 52 5.85 1.50 -19.41
N ARG A 53 5.23 0.65 -20.24
CA ARG A 53 5.71 0.30 -21.57
C ARG A 53 5.64 1.46 -22.55
N ASP A 54 4.61 2.31 -22.46
CA ASP A 54 4.32 3.28 -23.51
C ASP A 54 4.67 4.72 -23.08
N VAL A 55 4.80 5.00 -21.78
CA VAL A 55 4.96 6.36 -21.25
C VAL A 55 6.16 6.50 -20.34
N LEU A 56 6.18 5.80 -19.20
CA LEU A 56 7.10 6.13 -18.11
C LEU A 56 8.50 5.57 -18.32
N HIS A 57 8.66 4.28 -18.61
CA HIS A 57 9.97 3.61 -18.68
C HIS A 57 10.88 3.96 -17.48
N THR A 58 10.29 4.12 -16.31
CA THR A 58 10.95 4.63 -15.10
C THR A 58 10.29 3.94 -13.91
N PRO A 59 11.08 3.45 -12.93
CA PRO A 59 10.54 2.71 -11.79
C PRO A 59 9.38 3.42 -11.09
N LEU A 60 8.42 2.64 -10.63
CA LEU A 60 7.27 3.14 -9.89
C LEU A 60 7.43 3.01 -8.38
N ILE A 61 6.83 3.98 -7.71
CA ILE A 61 6.36 3.90 -6.33
C ILE A 61 4.84 3.80 -6.40
N VAL A 62 4.23 2.88 -5.65
CA VAL A 62 2.76 2.76 -5.61
C VAL A 62 2.22 2.72 -4.20
N HIS A 63 1.09 3.38 -3.99
CA HIS A 63 0.36 3.38 -2.73
C HIS A 63 -0.42 2.07 -2.50
N HIS A 64 -0.39 1.55 -1.28
CA HIS A 64 -1.14 0.39 -0.80
C HIS A 64 -1.59 0.64 0.65
N LYS A 65 -2.80 0.22 1.01
CA LYS A 65 -3.45 0.50 2.30
C LYS A 65 -3.81 -0.80 3.03
N TYR A 66 -4.44 -0.70 4.19
CA TYR A 66 -5.25 -1.80 4.73
C TYR A 66 -6.43 -2.17 3.80
N TYR A 67 -7.02 -3.35 4.03
CA TYR A 67 -8.18 -3.85 3.28
C TYR A 67 -9.48 -3.64 4.06
N LEU A 68 -10.59 -3.58 3.35
CA LEU A 68 -11.91 -3.53 3.98
C LEU A 68 -12.44 -4.92 4.34
N THR A 69 -13.33 -5.00 5.31
CA THR A 69 -13.98 -6.26 5.71
C THR A 69 -14.90 -6.86 4.65
N ASP A 70 -15.20 -6.15 3.56
CA ASP A 70 -15.93 -6.64 2.39
C ASP A 70 -15.05 -6.75 1.12
N ASN A 71 -13.71 -6.74 1.28
CA ASN A 71 -12.79 -6.86 0.15
C ASN A 71 -12.95 -8.20 -0.60
N LEU A 72 -12.68 -8.18 -1.92
CA LEU A 72 -12.93 -9.33 -2.79
C LEU A 72 -11.96 -10.50 -2.60
N TYR A 73 -10.82 -10.28 -1.95
CA TYR A 73 -9.79 -11.30 -1.76
C TYR A 73 -10.13 -12.29 -0.64
N GLN A 74 -11.05 -11.97 0.27
CA GLN A 74 -11.49 -12.86 1.35
C GLN A 74 -12.18 -14.14 0.86
N ASN A 75 -12.65 -14.16 -0.38
CA ASN A 75 -13.21 -15.37 -1.00
C ASN A 75 -12.14 -16.45 -1.27
N THR A 76 -10.86 -16.06 -1.28
CA THR A 76 -9.74 -16.92 -1.69
C THR A 76 -8.66 -17.04 -0.63
N TYR A 77 -8.41 -15.96 0.13
CA TYR A 77 -7.31 -15.89 1.09
C TYR A 77 -7.83 -15.64 2.50
N ARG A 78 -7.05 -16.04 3.50
CA ARG A 78 -7.37 -15.78 4.90
C ARG A 78 -7.13 -14.31 5.26
N PHE A 79 -8.18 -13.68 5.77
CA PHE A 79 -8.11 -12.37 6.42
C PHE A 79 -8.63 -12.47 7.85
N VAL A 80 -8.21 -11.52 8.69
CA VAL A 80 -8.82 -11.24 9.98
C VAL A 80 -9.52 -9.90 9.89
N ASN A 81 -10.82 -9.91 10.11
CA ASN A 81 -11.65 -8.70 10.14
C ASN A 81 -11.61 -8.12 11.55
N GLY A 82 -11.36 -6.81 11.66
CA GLY A 82 -11.52 -6.10 12.92
C GLY A 82 -12.99 -6.08 13.34
N SER A 83 -13.22 -6.09 14.66
CA SER A 83 -14.59 -5.97 15.20
C SER A 83 -15.18 -4.57 15.02
N VAL A 84 -14.35 -3.57 14.73
CA VAL A 84 -14.70 -2.15 14.56
C VAL A 84 -14.03 -1.63 13.28
N GLY A 85 -14.44 -0.45 12.79
CA GLY A 85 -13.63 0.35 11.85
C GLY A 85 -13.52 -0.15 10.40
N GLY A 86 -14.10 -1.29 10.05
CA GLY A 86 -14.12 -1.80 8.68
C GLY A 86 -12.75 -2.25 8.15
N VAL A 87 -11.73 -2.28 9.00
CA VAL A 87 -10.37 -2.74 8.66
C VAL A 87 -10.30 -4.27 8.66
N SER A 88 -9.55 -4.81 7.72
CA SER A 88 -9.29 -6.23 7.53
C SER A 88 -7.83 -6.42 7.15
N LEU A 89 -7.17 -7.38 7.79
CA LEU A 89 -5.77 -7.70 7.56
C LEU A 89 -5.60 -9.06 6.89
N PRO A 90 -4.87 -9.14 5.76
CA PRO A 90 -4.46 -10.42 5.21
C PRO A 90 -3.41 -11.06 6.13
N LEU A 91 -3.64 -12.30 6.56
CA LEU A 91 -2.66 -13.07 7.32
C LEU A 91 -2.06 -14.23 6.52
N ASP A 92 -2.42 -14.37 5.24
CA ASP A 92 -1.92 -15.43 4.37
C ASP A 92 -0.65 -14.98 3.62
N GLN A 93 0.46 -15.70 3.78
CA GLN A 93 1.69 -15.42 3.02
C GLN A 93 1.46 -15.50 1.49
N THR A 94 0.60 -16.40 1.04
CA THR A 94 0.33 -16.57 -0.40
C THR A 94 -0.39 -15.36 -1.00
N PHE A 95 -1.16 -14.64 -0.19
CA PHE A 95 -1.77 -13.37 -0.58
C PHE A 95 -0.70 -12.31 -0.87
N PHE A 96 0.23 -12.11 0.08
CA PHE A 96 1.32 -11.15 -0.12
C PHE A 96 2.21 -11.53 -1.30
N ASN A 97 2.48 -12.82 -1.51
CA ASN A 97 3.22 -13.27 -2.69
C ASN A 97 2.51 -12.89 -3.99
N LYS A 98 1.17 -13.03 -4.06
CA LYS A 98 0.37 -12.57 -5.22
C LYS A 98 0.49 -11.07 -5.42
N ILE A 99 0.25 -10.28 -4.36
CA ILE A 99 0.28 -8.81 -4.44
C ILE A 99 1.68 -8.32 -4.86
N PHE A 100 2.74 -8.82 -4.23
CA PHE A 100 4.09 -8.37 -4.54
C PHE A 100 4.58 -8.86 -5.92
N SER A 101 4.18 -10.05 -6.36
CA SER A 101 4.45 -10.49 -7.74
C SER A 101 3.76 -9.58 -8.76
N GLN A 102 2.52 -9.19 -8.48
CA GLN A 102 1.74 -8.32 -9.35
C GLN A 102 2.32 -6.91 -9.44
N VAL A 103 2.63 -6.25 -8.31
CA VAL A 103 3.24 -4.91 -8.36
C VAL A 103 4.60 -4.95 -9.06
N LYS A 104 5.37 -6.03 -8.89
CA LYS A 104 6.64 -6.18 -9.59
C LYS A 104 6.45 -6.25 -11.11
N GLN A 105 5.42 -6.95 -11.59
CA GLN A 105 5.08 -7.01 -13.02
C GLN A 105 4.70 -5.64 -13.59
N TRP A 106 4.15 -4.75 -12.76
CA TRP A 106 3.87 -3.36 -13.12
C TRP A 106 5.10 -2.45 -13.14
N GLY A 107 6.31 -2.98 -12.92
CA GLY A 107 7.53 -2.16 -12.87
C GLY A 107 7.71 -1.36 -11.57
N VAL A 108 7.04 -1.78 -10.49
CA VAL A 108 7.18 -1.17 -9.17
C VAL A 108 8.50 -1.58 -8.54
N GLU A 109 9.20 -0.59 -7.99
CA GLU A 109 10.40 -0.78 -7.17
C GLU A 109 10.10 -0.57 -5.68
N ILE A 110 9.15 0.30 -5.35
CA ILE A 110 8.80 0.64 -3.97
C ILE A 110 7.27 0.62 -3.78
N LEU A 111 6.80 -0.03 -2.73
CA LEU A 111 5.41 0.03 -2.31
C LEU A 111 5.30 0.87 -1.04
N ILE A 112 4.41 1.85 -1.02
CA ILE A 112 4.06 2.60 0.19
C ILE A 112 2.98 1.80 0.91
N GLN A 113 3.27 1.30 2.11
CA GLN A 113 2.28 0.76 3.01
C GLN A 113 1.73 1.90 3.87
N ASP A 114 0.53 2.34 3.54
CA ASP A 114 -0.16 3.51 4.06
C ASP A 114 -1.23 3.18 5.10
N TRP A 115 -1.64 4.19 5.86
CA TRP A 115 -2.59 4.14 6.97
C TRP A 115 -2.28 3.01 7.94
N LEU A 116 -1.01 2.86 8.31
CA LEU A 116 -0.61 1.86 9.30
C LEU A 116 -1.25 2.12 10.66
N SER A 117 -1.45 3.38 11.05
CA SER A 117 -2.16 3.75 12.28
C SER A 117 -3.57 3.15 12.37
N SER A 118 -4.34 3.16 11.27
CA SER A 118 -5.67 2.52 11.22
C SER A 118 -5.64 1.03 11.54
N VAL A 119 -4.54 0.33 11.30
CA VAL A 119 -4.42 -1.09 11.67
C VAL A 119 -4.59 -1.29 13.18
N TYR A 120 -4.23 -0.30 13.98
CA TYR A 120 -4.31 -0.34 15.44
C TYR A 120 -5.51 0.45 15.99
N GLU A 121 -5.78 1.62 15.40
CA GLU A 121 -6.84 2.53 15.84
C GLU A 121 -8.23 2.02 15.48
N ASP A 122 -8.36 1.41 14.30
CA ASP A 122 -9.65 0.95 13.75
C ASP A 122 -9.85 -0.56 13.90
N MET A 123 -8.83 -1.32 14.33
CA MET A 123 -8.93 -2.76 14.62
C MET A 123 -8.34 -3.05 16.03
N PRO A 124 -9.16 -2.97 17.10
CA PRO A 124 -8.71 -3.15 18.48
C PRO A 124 -7.96 -4.46 18.72
N GLU A 125 -8.29 -5.52 17.98
CA GLU A 125 -7.60 -6.81 18.02
C GLU A 125 -6.10 -6.67 17.77
N SER A 126 -5.69 -5.85 16.78
CA SER A 126 -4.28 -5.62 16.47
C SER A 126 -3.54 -4.87 17.59
N SER A 127 -4.27 -4.14 18.44
CA SER A 127 -3.70 -3.39 19.55
C SER A 127 -3.47 -4.24 20.81
N TRP A 128 -4.19 -5.35 20.99
CA TRP A 128 -4.07 -6.22 22.18
C TRP A 128 -3.51 -7.62 21.87
N ASP A 129 -3.63 -8.07 20.61
CA ASP A 129 -3.00 -9.30 20.12
C ASP A 129 -1.78 -8.97 19.25
N VAL A 130 -0.61 -9.02 19.90
CA VAL A 130 0.68 -8.81 19.22
C VAL A 130 0.97 -9.86 18.15
N GLN A 131 0.31 -11.03 18.19
CA GLN A 131 0.53 -12.06 17.18
C GLN A 131 -0.06 -11.65 15.83
N THR A 132 -1.28 -11.12 15.81
CA THR A 132 -1.95 -10.71 14.58
C THR A 132 -1.19 -9.60 13.85
N ALA A 133 -0.78 -8.54 14.57
CA ALA A 133 0.00 -7.45 13.98
C ALA A 133 1.36 -7.92 13.46
N ARG A 134 2.09 -8.73 14.26
CA ARG A 134 3.39 -9.27 13.85
C ARG A 134 3.29 -10.21 12.65
N GLU A 135 2.30 -11.10 12.61
CA GLU A 135 2.07 -12.00 11.46
C GLU A 135 1.81 -11.20 10.18
N TYR A 136 1.00 -10.14 10.26
CA TYR A 136 0.77 -9.23 9.14
C TYR A 136 2.08 -8.61 8.62
N HIS A 137 2.91 -8.03 9.50
CA HIS A 137 4.17 -7.41 9.10
C HIS A 137 5.18 -8.40 8.55
N ILE A 138 5.31 -9.59 9.15
CA ILE A 138 6.22 -10.63 8.67
C ILE A 138 5.82 -11.09 7.27
N HIS A 139 4.53 -11.32 7.03
CA HIS A 139 4.11 -11.80 5.71
C HIS A 139 4.24 -10.75 4.62
N LEU A 140 3.96 -9.49 4.96
CA LEU A 140 4.24 -8.32 4.12
C LEU A 140 5.72 -8.22 3.78
N ALA A 141 6.60 -8.35 4.78
CA ALA A 141 8.06 -8.32 4.62
C ALA A 141 8.57 -9.44 3.70
N GLN A 142 8.08 -10.66 3.90
CA GLN A 142 8.47 -11.82 3.12
C GLN A 142 8.04 -11.71 1.67
N GLY A 143 6.81 -11.24 1.41
CA GLY A 143 6.31 -11.02 0.05
C GLY A 143 7.16 -9.97 -0.69
N ALA A 144 7.44 -8.85 -0.02
CA ALA A 144 8.30 -7.79 -0.54
C ALA A 144 9.70 -8.30 -0.89
N LYS A 145 10.31 -9.04 0.03
CA LYS A 145 11.65 -9.61 -0.13
C LYS A 145 11.70 -10.60 -1.28
N GLN A 146 10.70 -11.46 -1.44
CA GLN A 146 10.63 -12.44 -2.52
C GLN A 146 10.53 -11.77 -3.90
N ALA A 147 9.78 -10.67 -4.00
CA ALA A 147 9.61 -9.94 -5.26
C ALA A 147 10.75 -8.93 -5.54
N GLY A 148 11.62 -8.67 -4.57
CA GLY A 148 12.63 -7.61 -4.65
C GLY A 148 11.97 -6.23 -4.79
N VAL A 149 10.99 -5.95 -3.93
CA VAL A 149 10.26 -4.69 -3.82
C VAL A 149 10.55 -4.09 -2.45
N LYS A 150 10.95 -2.81 -2.43
CA LYS A 150 11.19 -2.06 -1.19
C LYS A 150 9.87 -1.53 -0.64
N ILE A 151 9.87 -1.17 0.63
CA ILE A 151 8.67 -0.63 1.31
C ILE A 151 8.96 0.74 1.91
N ILE A 152 7.97 1.63 1.82
CA ILE A 152 7.87 2.85 2.63
C ILE A 152 6.72 2.67 3.61
N TYR A 153 6.95 2.93 4.89
CA TYR A 153 5.85 2.99 5.87
C TYR A 153 5.29 4.40 5.99
N CYS A 154 3.97 4.52 5.88
CA CYS A 154 3.23 5.78 5.97
C CYS A 154 2.21 5.69 7.13
N MET A 155 2.14 6.79 7.90
CA MET A 155 1.43 6.87 9.19
C MET A 155 1.77 5.71 10.16
N PRO A 156 3.05 5.34 10.36
CA PRO A 156 3.39 4.27 11.29
C PRO A 156 3.17 4.71 12.75
N LEU A 157 2.80 3.75 13.60
CA LEU A 157 2.88 3.86 15.05
C LEU A 157 4.17 3.22 15.58
N ASN A 158 4.44 3.38 16.88
CA ASN A 158 5.63 2.80 17.52
C ASN A 158 5.80 1.29 17.27
N PRO A 159 4.75 0.44 17.28
CA PRO A 159 4.89 -0.97 16.94
C PRO A 159 5.45 -1.20 15.52
N ASP A 160 4.96 -0.46 14.52
CA ASP A 160 5.45 -0.58 13.13
C ASP A 160 6.94 -0.23 13.01
N ILE A 161 7.40 0.75 13.80
CA ILE A 161 8.81 1.13 13.85
C ILE A 161 9.65 -0.02 14.40
N MET A 162 9.20 -0.67 15.47
CA MET A 162 9.91 -1.81 16.05
C MET A 162 9.95 -3.02 15.10
N GLU A 163 8.87 -3.25 14.32
CA GLU A 163 8.81 -4.30 13.31
C GLU A 163 9.84 -4.12 12.17
N THR A 164 10.37 -2.90 11.95
CA THR A 164 11.46 -2.69 10.97
C THR A 164 12.76 -3.42 11.33
N LEU A 165 12.91 -3.85 12.59
CA LEU A 165 14.02 -4.71 13.01
C LEU A 165 13.93 -6.11 12.38
N GLU A 166 12.73 -6.59 12.05
CA GLU A 166 12.50 -7.86 11.35
C GLU A 166 12.25 -7.67 9.84
N ASN A 167 11.60 -6.55 9.45
CA ASN A 167 11.32 -6.22 8.05
C ASN A 167 12.40 -5.34 7.41
N THR A 168 13.46 -5.97 6.91
CA THR A 168 14.58 -5.27 6.24
C THR A 168 14.25 -4.74 4.84
N GLN A 169 13.02 -4.91 4.34
CA GLN A 169 12.58 -4.29 3.08
C GLN A 169 12.06 -2.86 3.29
N VAL A 170 11.81 -2.44 4.54
CA VAL A 170 11.47 -1.04 4.84
C VAL A 170 12.69 -0.16 4.62
N HIS A 171 12.61 0.74 3.65
CA HIS A 171 13.69 1.66 3.27
C HIS A 171 13.50 3.07 3.84
N TYR A 172 12.25 3.52 3.91
CA TYR A 172 11.89 4.80 4.48
C TYR A 172 10.63 4.67 5.31
N MET A 173 10.45 5.60 6.24
CA MET A 173 9.22 5.73 7.00
C MET A 173 8.88 7.19 7.19
N ARG A 174 7.60 7.51 7.19
CA ARG A 174 7.13 8.83 7.58
C ARG A 174 7.22 8.99 9.10
N VAL A 175 7.46 10.23 9.51
CA VAL A 175 7.68 10.61 10.92
C VAL A 175 6.70 11.68 11.41
N SER A 176 5.71 12.03 10.58
CA SER A 176 4.65 12.99 10.88
C SER A 176 3.43 12.70 10.02
N ASP A 177 2.28 13.27 10.41
CA ASP A 177 1.11 13.44 9.56
C ASP A 177 1.42 14.29 8.32
N ASP A 178 0.42 14.42 7.45
CA ASP A 178 0.55 15.02 6.13
C ASP A 178 1.06 16.45 6.24
N TYR A 179 2.09 16.76 5.46
CA TYR A 179 2.79 18.05 5.54
C TYR A 179 1.86 19.25 5.27
N SER A 180 0.77 19.04 4.54
CA SER A 180 -0.32 20.01 4.45
C SER A 180 -1.67 19.32 4.37
N GLU A 181 -2.37 19.23 5.50
CA GLU A 181 -3.81 19.38 5.49
C GLU A 181 -4.10 20.88 5.26
N ASN A 182 -5.11 21.22 4.46
CA ASN A 182 -5.44 22.60 4.13
C ASN A 182 -5.32 23.55 5.35
N ILE A 183 -4.35 24.48 5.33
CA ILE A 183 -4.12 25.49 6.39
C ILE A 183 -5.31 26.49 6.48
N ASN A 184 -6.44 26.25 5.80
CA ASN A 184 -7.66 27.06 5.88
C ASN A 184 -8.91 26.25 5.44
N GLN A 185 -9.40 25.31 6.26
CA GLN A 185 -10.82 24.93 6.25
C GLN A 185 -11.45 25.20 7.61
#